data_AF-A0A9D5IFF2-F1
#
_entry.id   AF-A0A9D5IFF2-F1
#
_cell.length_a   1.000
_cell.length_b   1.000
_cell.length_c   1.000
_cell.angle_alpha   90.00
_cell.angle_beta   90.00
_cell.angle_gamma   90.00
#
_symmetry.space_group_name_H-M   'P 1'
#
loop_
_entity.id
_entity.type
_entity.pdbx_description
1 polymer ?
#
loop_
_entity_poly.entity_id
_entity_poly.type
_entity_poly.pdbx_seq_one_letter_code
_entity_poly.pdbx_strand_id
1 'polypeptide(L)'
;MGTKGTILNLGRYGALALSVIVVVSCQGRSGAQGEGNPSPTARDTSFAAAEPTPTVPATTPSAPAQGPMASPTAIPRVGAPDLQLHLDAIASGDAQRIISSLAPRDRPCQTSPVEGIGQGPACPPGVGNGTLVPALGVVGCGGYFVTGADVLQLLDSWLVGHPNVLYGVYQDAAGQIIAEYTNLATTGLAMKVFLLPGGITGIGAPCGDQGLTMVLPPGAVWLVGGPGK
;
A
#
# COMPACT_ATOMS: atom_id res chain seq x y z
N MET A 1 -6.48 32.81 57.58
CA MET A 1 -6.66 31.52 58.28
C MET A 1 -8.06 31.02 57.97
N GLY A 2 -8.17 29.89 57.28
CA GLY A 2 -9.44 29.37 56.76
C GLY A 2 -9.19 28.23 55.78
N THR A 3 -8.69 27.12 56.32
CA THR A 3 -8.50 25.84 55.63
C THR A 3 -9.86 25.20 55.36
N LYS A 4 -10.17 24.94 54.09
CA LYS A 4 -11.11 23.88 53.68
C LYS A 4 -10.56 23.20 52.44
N GLY A 5 -10.16 21.95 52.63
CA GLY A 5 -9.73 21.05 51.57
C GLY A 5 -10.85 20.17 51.05
N THR A 6 -10.44 19.38 50.06
CA THR A 6 -10.97 18.07 49.67
C THR A 6 -12.24 18.09 48.80
N ILE A 7 -12.15 17.58 47.57
CA ILE A 7 -12.42 16.18 47.21
C ILE A 7 -12.13 16.01 45.71
N LEU A 8 -11.28 15.01 45.38
CA LEU A 8 -11.06 14.49 44.04
C LEU A 8 -12.40 14.01 43.45
N ASN A 9 -12.71 14.42 42.22
CA ASN A 9 -13.76 13.79 41.43
C ASN A 9 -13.10 12.93 40.34
N LEU A 10 -12.63 11.73 40.75
CA LEU A 10 -12.46 10.60 39.85
C LEU A 10 -13.84 9.96 39.70
N GLY A 11 -14.46 10.07 38.53
CA GLY A 11 -15.70 9.36 38.29
C GLY A 11 -16.46 9.82 37.07
N ARG A 12 -16.00 9.41 35.89
CA ARG A 12 -16.91 8.96 34.81
C ARG A 12 -16.12 8.20 33.75
N TYR A 13 -15.92 6.92 34.05
CA TYR A 13 -15.79 5.87 33.06
C TYR A 13 -17.06 5.88 32.20
N GLY A 14 -17.01 6.61 31.09
CA GLY A 14 -18.01 6.51 30.04
C GLY A 14 -17.70 5.29 29.19
N ALA A 15 -18.39 4.19 29.48
CA ALA A 15 -18.46 3.04 28.61
C ALA A 15 -19.07 3.48 27.26
N LEU A 16 -18.27 3.49 26.19
CA LEU A 16 -18.77 3.66 24.83
C LEU A 16 -18.02 2.71 23.89
N ALA A 17 -18.75 1.63 23.58
CA ALA A 17 -18.72 0.82 22.37
C ALA A 17 -17.34 0.48 21.78
N LEU A 18 -16.88 -0.73 22.10
CA LEU A 18 -16.05 -1.50 21.17
C LEU A 18 -16.87 -1.72 19.89
N SER A 19 -16.71 -0.85 18.91
CA SER A 19 -17.12 -1.13 17.54
C SER A 19 -16.12 -2.13 16.99
N VAL A 20 -16.50 -3.41 17.03
CA VAL A 20 -15.83 -4.46 16.26
C VAL A 20 -16.07 -4.14 14.79
N ILE A 21 -15.15 -3.40 14.17
CA ILE A 21 -15.09 -3.28 12.72
C ILE A 21 -14.61 -4.64 12.23
N VAL A 22 -15.55 -5.41 11.68
CA VAL A 22 -15.24 -6.59 10.89
C VAL A 22 -14.47 -6.08 9.67
N VAL A 23 -13.15 -6.20 9.70
CA VAL A 23 -12.32 -6.10 8.49
C VAL A 23 -12.73 -7.28 7.63
N VAL A 24 -13.65 -7.04 6.70
CA VAL A 24 -13.99 -7.98 5.64
C VAL A 24 -12.74 -8.07 4.78
N SER A 25 -11.92 -9.07 5.05
CA SER A 25 -10.84 -9.48 4.17
C SER A 25 -11.49 -9.78 2.81
N CYS A 26 -11.04 -9.10 1.76
CA CYS A 26 -11.29 -9.51 0.38
C CYS A 26 -10.59 -10.86 0.14
N GLN A 27 -11.14 -11.95 0.67
CA GLN A 27 -10.87 -13.26 0.12
C GLN A 27 -11.70 -13.39 -1.16
N GLY A 28 -11.01 -13.60 -2.27
CA GLY A 28 -11.60 -13.82 -3.58
C GLY A 28 -12.69 -14.88 -3.50
N ARG A 29 -13.92 -14.46 -3.78
CA ARG A 29 -15.04 -15.38 -3.99
C ARG A 29 -14.99 -15.84 -5.44
N SER A 30 -14.24 -16.91 -5.68
CA SER A 30 -14.37 -17.74 -6.87
C SER A 30 -15.80 -18.29 -6.92
N GLY A 31 -16.66 -17.66 -7.70
CA GLY A 31 -17.99 -18.15 -8.00
C GLY A 31 -17.89 -19.36 -8.92
N ALA A 32 -18.09 -20.55 -8.36
CA ALA A 32 -18.53 -21.72 -9.10
C ALA A 32 -20.06 -21.70 -9.17
N GLN A 33 -20.63 -21.69 -10.38
CA GLN A 33 -21.89 -22.37 -10.66
C GLN A 33 -22.04 -22.57 -12.18
N GLY A 34 -22.10 -23.84 -12.55
CA GLY A 34 -22.20 -24.34 -13.91
C GLY A 34 -22.20 -25.86 -13.86
N GLU A 35 -23.29 -26.41 -13.33
CA GLU A 35 -23.63 -27.83 -13.38
C GLU A 35 -23.52 -28.37 -14.82
N GLY A 36 -22.82 -29.50 -14.96
CA GLY A 36 -22.69 -30.22 -16.21
C GLY A 36 -21.83 -31.44 -16.02
N ASN A 37 -22.43 -32.50 -15.48
CA ASN A 37 -21.84 -33.84 -15.39
C ASN A 37 -22.15 -34.63 -16.68
N PRO A 38 -21.20 -34.78 -17.61
CA PRO A 38 -21.17 -35.95 -18.47
C PRO A 38 -20.17 -36.97 -17.92
N SER A 39 -20.71 -38.16 -17.65
CA SER A 39 -20.03 -39.42 -17.34
C SER A 39 -18.70 -39.60 -18.10
N PRO A 40 -17.57 -39.89 -17.43
CA PRO A 40 -16.34 -40.23 -18.13
C PRO A 40 -16.41 -41.66 -18.67
N THR A 41 -16.52 -41.79 -19.99
CA THR A 41 -16.26 -43.04 -20.71
C THR A 41 -14.78 -43.41 -20.54
N ALA A 42 -14.50 -44.45 -19.77
CA ALA A 42 -13.17 -45.05 -19.67
C ALA A 42 -12.77 -45.65 -21.03
N ARG A 43 -11.74 -45.07 -21.66
CA ARG A 43 -11.01 -45.71 -22.76
C ARG A 43 -9.75 -46.35 -22.18
N ASP A 44 -9.77 -47.67 -22.08
CA ASP A 44 -8.56 -48.47 -21.91
C ASP A 44 -7.63 -48.22 -23.10
N THR A 45 -6.50 -47.57 -22.83
CA THR A 45 -5.42 -47.42 -23.80
C THR A 45 -4.17 -48.02 -23.15
N SER A 46 -3.92 -49.30 -23.42
CA SER A 46 -2.68 -49.96 -23.05
C SER A 46 -1.58 -49.48 -24.00
N PHE A 47 -0.68 -48.65 -23.48
CA PHE A 47 0.56 -48.31 -24.17
C PHE A 47 1.66 -49.27 -23.74
N ALA A 48 2.35 -49.84 -24.72
CA ALA A 48 3.53 -50.67 -24.52
C ALA A 48 4.60 -49.88 -23.76
N ALA A 49 5.12 -50.48 -22.70
CA ALA A 49 6.22 -49.92 -21.91
C ALA A 49 7.47 -49.81 -22.80
N ALA A 50 7.88 -48.57 -23.09
CA ALA A 50 9.17 -48.29 -23.72
C ALA A 50 10.28 -48.55 -22.71
N GLU A 51 11.31 -49.26 -23.16
CA GLU A 51 12.51 -49.59 -22.40
C GLU A 51 13.28 -48.30 -22.03
N PRO A 52 13.72 -48.12 -20.77
CA PRO A 52 14.35 -46.88 -20.33
C PRO A 52 15.67 -46.66 -21.05
N THR A 53 15.75 -45.56 -21.81
CA THR A 53 17.01 -45.08 -22.38
C THR A 53 17.89 -44.55 -21.24
N PRO A 54 19.16 -44.95 -21.11
CA PRO A 54 20.06 -44.44 -20.08
C PRO A 54 20.20 -42.93 -20.21
N THR A 55 19.73 -42.21 -19.19
CA THR A 55 19.88 -40.75 -19.08
C THR A 55 21.34 -40.46 -18.73
N VAL A 56 22.06 -39.86 -19.67
CA VAL A 56 23.42 -39.35 -19.43
C VAL A 56 23.30 -38.21 -18.41
N PRO A 57 24.05 -38.25 -17.29
CA PRO A 57 24.03 -37.17 -16.31
C PRO A 57 24.45 -35.86 -16.98
N ALA A 58 23.53 -34.90 -17.03
CA ALA A 58 23.80 -33.56 -17.51
C ALA A 58 24.80 -32.89 -16.57
N THR A 59 25.97 -32.53 -17.11
CA THR A 59 26.93 -31.67 -16.43
C THR A 59 26.26 -30.33 -16.16
N THR A 60 25.95 -30.05 -14.88
CA THR A 60 25.42 -28.77 -14.44
C THR A 60 26.42 -27.67 -14.81
N PRO A 61 26.06 -26.68 -15.64
CA PRO A 61 26.91 -25.54 -15.90
C PRO A 61 27.21 -24.85 -14.57
N SER A 62 28.49 -24.76 -14.21
CA SER A 62 28.92 -23.95 -13.06
C SER A 62 28.36 -22.54 -13.25
N ALA A 63 27.51 -22.11 -12.31
CA ALA A 63 26.98 -20.75 -12.31
C ALA A 63 28.18 -19.78 -12.38
N PRO A 64 28.17 -18.82 -13.33
CA PRO A 64 29.26 -17.86 -13.43
C PRO A 64 29.41 -17.17 -12.09
N ALA A 65 30.62 -17.17 -11.55
CA ALA A 65 30.96 -16.50 -10.31
C ALA A 65 30.48 -15.05 -10.43
N GLN A 66 29.42 -14.71 -9.70
CA GLN A 66 28.93 -13.35 -9.63
C GLN A 66 30.04 -12.53 -8.99
N GLY A 67 30.69 -11.70 -9.81
CA GLY A 67 31.65 -10.71 -9.32
C GLY A 67 30.98 -9.83 -8.26
N PRO A 68 31.77 -9.18 -7.39
CA PRO A 68 31.24 -8.30 -6.35
C PRO A 68 30.24 -7.33 -6.97
N MET A 69 28.98 -7.47 -6.59
CA MET A 69 27.88 -6.64 -7.06
C MET A 69 28.25 -5.21 -6.69
N ALA A 70 28.46 -4.36 -7.71
CA ALA A 70 28.80 -2.97 -7.47
C ALA A 70 27.72 -2.37 -6.57
N SER A 71 28.14 -1.79 -5.43
CA SER A 71 27.20 -1.03 -4.60
C SER A 71 26.55 0.02 -5.49
N PRO A 72 25.21 0.15 -5.48
CA PRO A 72 24.53 1.13 -6.29
C PRO A 72 25.11 2.51 -5.96
N THR A 73 25.70 3.16 -6.97
CA THR A 73 26.18 4.52 -6.85
C THR A 73 25.00 5.39 -6.45
N ALA A 74 25.07 6.02 -5.28
CA ALA A 74 24.03 6.91 -4.79
C ALA A 74 23.82 8.04 -5.82
N ILE A 75 22.71 8.00 -6.54
CA ILE A 75 22.32 9.07 -7.45
C ILE A 75 22.13 10.33 -6.58
N PRO A 76 22.77 11.46 -6.92
CA PRO A 76 22.57 12.70 -6.18
C PRO A 76 21.07 12.99 -6.11
N ARG A 77 20.52 13.08 -4.89
CA ARG A 77 19.10 13.37 -4.67
C ARG A 77 18.85 14.82 -5.09
N VAL A 78 18.50 15.01 -6.35
CA VAL A 78 18.10 16.31 -6.87
C VAL A 78 16.64 16.52 -6.45
N GLY A 79 16.39 17.52 -5.61
CA GLY A 79 15.03 18.01 -5.34
C GLY A 79 14.76 18.22 -3.86
N ALA A 80 14.49 19.48 -3.51
CA ALA A 80 13.95 20.01 -2.26
C ALA A 80 14.31 19.27 -0.94
N PRO A 81 15.01 19.92 0.02
CA PRO A 81 15.30 19.30 1.33
C PRO A 81 14.03 18.75 2.03
N ASP A 82 12.87 19.33 1.75
CA ASP A 82 11.57 18.88 2.26
C ASP A 82 11.17 17.50 1.73
N LEU A 83 11.44 17.20 0.45
CA LEU A 83 11.16 15.88 -0.14
C LEU A 83 11.95 14.79 0.59
N GLN A 84 13.22 15.08 0.87
CA GLN A 84 14.11 14.16 1.56
C GLN A 84 13.61 13.81 2.97
N LEU A 85 13.06 14.79 3.69
CA LEU A 85 12.47 14.57 5.01
C LEU A 85 11.30 13.59 4.97
N HIS A 86 10.45 13.67 3.94
CA HIS A 86 9.32 12.76 3.75
C HIS A 86 9.79 11.35 3.36
N LEU A 87 10.77 11.24 2.46
CA LEU A 87 11.31 9.95 2.06
C LEU A 87 11.95 9.21 3.24
N ASP A 88 12.73 9.92 4.06
CA ASP A 88 13.37 9.33 5.24
C ASP A 88 12.36 8.94 6.32
N ALA A 89 11.28 9.71 6.48
CA ALA A 89 10.20 9.35 7.41
C ALA A 89 9.53 8.02 7.01
N ILE A 90 9.24 7.84 5.71
CA ILE A 90 8.62 6.61 5.19
C ILE A 90 9.59 5.42 5.28
N ALA A 91 10.85 5.62 4.85
CA ALA A 91 11.87 4.58 4.87
C ALA A 91 12.16 4.06 6.29
N SER A 92 12.12 4.95 7.29
CA SER A 92 12.32 4.58 8.70
C SER A 92 11.09 3.97 9.37
N GLY A 93 9.90 4.07 8.76
CA GLY A 93 8.64 3.65 9.39
C GLY A 93 8.27 4.48 10.63
N ASP A 94 8.80 5.71 10.75
CA ASP A 94 8.51 6.61 11.87
C ASP A 94 7.11 7.20 11.73
N ALA A 95 6.16 6.59 12.44
CA ALA A 95 4.75 6.97 12.43
C ALA A 95 4.54 8.47 12.65
N GLN A 96 5.22 9.06 13.64
CA GLN A 96 5.00 10.45 14.04
C GLN A 96 5.50 11.41 12.95
N ARG A 97 6.65 11.11 12.35
CA ARG A 97 7.17 11.90 11.22
C ARG A 97 6.32 11.76 9.97
N ILE A 98 5.79 10.56 9.69
CA ILE A 98 4.88 10.33 8.57
C ILE A 98 3.58 11.12 8.77
N ILE A 99 2.95 11.02 9.96
CA ILE A 99 1.72 11.74 10.31
C ILE A 99 1.91 13.26 10.18
N SER A 100 3.02 13.78 10.70
CA SER A 100 3.36 15.21 10.62
C SER A 100 3.65 15.67 9.19
N SER A 101 3.95 14.74 8.28
CA SER A 101 4.19 14.98 6.86
C SER A 101 2.93 14.86 6.01
N LEU A 102 1.79 14.44 6.58
CA LEU A 102 0.56 14.32 5.82
C LEU A 102 0.04 15.71 5.46
N ALA A 103 -0.36 15.85 4.20
CA ALA A 103 -1.03 17.03 3.67
C ALA A 103 -2.39 16.61 3.09
N PRO A 104 -3.39 16.30 3.95
CA PRO A 104 -4.74 16.01 3.50
C PRO A 104 -5.27 17.15 2.62
N ARG A 105 -6.06 16.80 1.62
CA ARG A 105 -6.71 17.79 0.75
C ARG A 105 -8.19 17.84 1.09
N ASP A 106 -8.76 19.01 0.97
CA ASP A 106 -10.20 19.18 1.10
C ASP A 106 -10.91 18.47 -0.05
N ARG A 107 -11.85 17.59 0.30
CA ARG A 107 -12.68 16.83 -0.66
C ARG A 107 -14.15 16.93 -0.25
N PRO A 108 -15.07 17.05 -1.21
CA PRO A 108 -16.50 17.02 -0.90
C PRO A 108 -16.87 15.65 -0.33
N CYS A 109 -17.42 15.64 0.87
CA CYS A 109 -17.84 14.42 1.54
C CYS A 109 -19.18 13.90 1.03
N GLN A 110 -19.48 12.63 1.31
CA GLN A 110 -20.75 11.98 1.00
C GLN A 110 -21.41 11.38 2.25
N THR A 111 -22.71 11.62 2.44
CA THR A 111 -23.47 11.07 3.59
C THR A 111 -23.76 9.58 3.46
N SER A 112 -23.80 9.08 2.24
CA SER A 112 -23.94 7.65 1.92
C SER A 112 -22.85 7.28 0.91
N PRO A 113 -21.58 7.21 1.36
CA PRO A 113 -20.48 6.90 0.46
C PRO A 113 -20.72 5.50 -0.11
N VAL A 114 -20.76 5.41 -1.43
CA VAL A 114 -20.75 4.11 -2.10
C VAL A 114 -19.29 3.65 -2.13
N GLU A 115 -19.02 2.38 -1.84
CA GLU A 115 -17.70 1.84 -2.07
C GLU A 115 -17.41 1.85 -3.58
N GLY A 116 -16.35 2.55 -4.02
CA GLY A 116 -16.00 2.59 -5.44
C GLY A 116 -15.04 3.70 -5.85
N ILE A 117 -14.49 3.55 -7.06
CA ILE A 117 -13.48 4.44 -7.64
C ILE A 117 -14.01 5.87 -7.74
N GLY A 118 -13.27 6.79 -7.10
CA GLY A 118 -13.53 8.23 -7.20
C GLY A 118 -14.63 8.74 -6.28
N GLN A 119 -15.16 7.90 -5.38
CA GLN A 119 -16.14 8.31 -4.40
C GLN A 119 -15.49 9.19 -3.33
N GLY A 120 -16.22 10.19 -2.83
CA GLY A 120 -15.72 11.11 -1.81
C GLY A 120 -15.61 10.46 -0.42
N PRO A 121 -14.90 11.08 0.53
CA PRO A 121 -14.87 10.62 1.92
C PRO A 121 -16.27 10.64 2.56
N ALA A 122 -16.49 9.84 3.60
CA ALA A 122 -17.72 9.90 4.39
C ALA A 122 -17.87 11.28 5.06
N CYS A 123 -19.09 11.83 5.08
CA CYS A 123 -19.36 13.04 5.86
C CYS A 123 -19.34 12.72 7.36
N PRO A 124 -18.72 13.58 8.20
CA PRO A 124 -18.87 13.47 9.64
C PRO A 124 -20.33 13.56 10.08
N PRO A 125 -20.69 13.02 11.25
CA PRO A 125 -22.05 13.08 11.76
C PRO A 125 -22.58 14.52 11.83
N GLY A 126 -23.76 14.75 11.24
CA GLY A 126 -24.40 16.07 11.21
C GLY A 126 -23.85 17.04 10.14
N VAL A 127 -22.85 16.64 9.35
CA VAL A 127 -22.32 17.43 8.25
C VAL A 127 -23.07 17.13 6.95
N GLY A 128 -23.45 18.18 6.22
CA GLY A 128 -24.20 18.06 4.97
C GLY A 128 -23.38 17.45 3.83
N ASN A 129 -24.05 16.70 2.94
CA ASN A 129 -23.46 16.14 1.74
C ASN A 129 -22.77 17.24 0.89
N GLY A 130 -21.58 16.93 0.35
CA GLY A 130 -20.78 17.87 -0.44
C GLY A 130 -19.91 18.84 0.37
N THR A 131 -20.01 18.84 1.71
CA THR A 131 -19.14 19.68 2.55
C THR A 131 -17.68 19.26 2.37
N LEU A 132 -16.79 20.23 2.23
CA LEU A 132 -15.36 19.98 2.14
C LEU A 132 -14.81 19.47 3.48
N VAL A 133 -14.21 18.28 3.46
CA VAL A 133 -13.53 17.69 4.61
C VAL A 133 -12.09 17.33 4.23
N PRO A 134 -11.13 17.49 5.16
CA PRO A 134 -9.75 17.10 4.91
C PRO A 134 -9.66 15.57 4.81
N ALA A 135 -9.19 15.09 3.67
CA ALA A 135 -9.07 13.67 3.42
C ALA A 135 -7.76 13.33 2.71
N LEU A 136 -7.23 12.16 3.03
CA LEU A 136 -6.07 11.59 2.36
C LEU A 136 -6.56 10.59 1.30
N GLY A 137 -6.05 10.70 0.08
CA GLY A 137 -6.37 9.75 -0.98
C GLY A 137 -5.67 8.42 -0.73
N VAL A 138 -6.41 7.31 -0.76
CA VAL A 138 -5.88 5.95 -0.68
C VAL A 138 -6.15 5.23 -1.99
N VAL A 139 -5.10 5.06 -2.79
CA VAL A 139 -5.20 4.38 -4.09
C VAL A 139 -5.10 2.88 -3.86
N GLY A 140 -6.23 2.26 -3.51
CA GLY A 140 -6.44 0.81 -3.64
C GLY A 140 -7.26 0.49 -4.89
N CYS A 141 -7.92 -0.67 -4.91
CA CYS A 141 -8.56 -1.20 -6.13
C CYS A 141 -9.79 -0.41 -6.52
N GLY A 142 -10.43 0.15 -5.50
CA GLY A 142 -11.54 1.05 -5.61
C GLY A 142 -11.19 2.49 -5.32
N GLY A 143 -9.92 2.89 -5.15
CA GLY A 143 -9.50 4.25 -4.80
C GLY A 143 -10.43 5.00 -3.83
N TYR A 144 -10.15 4.99 -2.54
CA TYR A 144 -11.00 5.59 -1.51
C TYR A 144 -10.30 6.74 -0.79
N PHE A 145 -11.03 7.44 0.09
CA PHE A 145 -10.46 8.48 0.94
C PHE A 145 -10.56 8.08 2.40
N VAL A 146 -9.53 8.38 3.18
CA VAL A 146 -9.53 8.21 4.63
C VAL A 146 -9.44 9.57 5.31
N THR A 147 -10.02 9.66 6.51
CA THR A 147 -10.04 10.90 7.30
C THR A 147 -9.52 10.64 8.70
N GLY A 148 -8.93 11.65 9.34
CA GLY A 148 -8.60 11.65 10.76
C GLY A 148 -7.98 10.35 11.29
N ALA A 149 -8.70 9.67 12.19
CA ALA A 149 -8.22 8.46 12.87
C ALA A 149 -8.01 7.26 11.94
N ASP A 150 -8.76 7.15 10.84
CA ASP A 150 -8.64 6.04 9.89
C ASP A 150 -7.28 6.07 9.18
N VAL A 151 -6.71 7.27 9.01
CA VAL A 151 -5.35 7.43 8.49
C VAL A 151 -4.35 6.75 9.41
N LEU A 152 -4.49 6.92 10.73
CA LEU A 152 -3.55 6.32 11.68
C LEU A 152 -3.61 4.80 11.65
N GLN A 153 -4.80 4.23 11.54
CA GLN A 153 -4.97 2.79 11.41
C GLN A 153 -4.35 2.26 10.11
N LEU A 154 -4.52 2.97 9.00
CA LEU A 154 -3.90 2.62 7.73
C LEU A 154 -2.37 2.67 7.84
N LEU A 155 -1.82 3.77 8.38
CA LEU A 155 -0.37 3.94 8.57
C LEU A 155 0.21 2.84 9.46
N ASP A 156 -0.45 2.53 10.57
CA ASP A 156 -0.02 1.47 11.49
C ASP A 156 0.06 0.12 10.79
N SER A 157 -0.93 -0.19 9.94
CA SER A 157 -0.96 -1.46 9.21
C SER A 157 0.06 -1.59 8.09
N TRP A 158 0.50 -0.48 7.47
CA TRP A 158 1.30 -0.53 6.23
C TRP A 158 2.72 0.00 6.38
N LEU A 159 2.96 0.89 7.35
CA LEU A 159 4.17 1.71 7.40
C LEU A 159 4.89 1.60 8.74
N VAL A 160 4.15 1.57 9.84
CA VAL A 160 4.74 1.60 11.18
C VAL A 160 5.34 0.24 11.52
N GLY A 161 6.58 0.23 11.97
CA GLY A 161 7.28 -1.00 12.37
C GLY A 161 7.67 -1.92 11.22
N HIS A 162 7.49 -1.50 9.96
CA HIS A 162 7.87 -2.25 8.78
C HIS A 162 9.01 -1.55 8.03
N PRO A 163 10.13 -2.25 7.72
CA PRO A 163 11.17 -1.67 6.89
C PRO A 163 10.64 -1.47 5.46
N ASN A 164 10.60 -0.21 5.03
CA ASN A 164 10.18 0.17 3.68
C ASN A 164 11.42 0.47 2.85
N VAL A 165 11.67 -0.35 1.82
CA VAL A 165 12.80 -0.13 0.92
C VAL A 165 12.32 0.77 -0.21
N LEU A 166 12.87 1.98 -0.30
CA LEU A 166 12.60 2.88 -1.41
C LEU A 166 13.10 2.22 -2.71
N TYR A 167 12.17 1.89 -3.58
CA TYR A 167 12.48 1.33 -4.89
C TYR A 167 12.77 2.44 -5.89
N GLY A 168 12.05 3.55 -5.87
CA GLY A 168 12.31 4.63 -6.82
C GLY A 168 11.43 5.84 -6.61
N VAL A 169 11.85 6.96 -7.21
CA VAL A 169 11.09 8.22 -7.17
C VAL A 169 10.99 8.75 -8.59
N TYR A 170 9.80 9.10 -9.04
CA TYR A 170 9.56 9.72 -10.34
C TYR A 170 8.57 10.87 -10.22
N GLN A 171 8.57 11.74 -11.22
CA GLN A 171 7.55 12.77 -11.40
C GLN A 171 6.63 12.36 -12.55
N ASP A 172 5.32 12.45 -12.37
CA ASP A 172 4.36 12.18 -13.44
C ASP A 172 4.15 13.39 -14.38
N ALA A 173 3.32 13.21 -15.40
CA ALA A 173 3.03 14.27 -16.38
C ALA A 173 2.28 15.49 -15.78
N ALA A 174 1.64 15.33 -14.61
CA ALA A 174 1.00 16.42 -13.88
C ALA A 174 1.97 17.15 -12.93
N GLY A 175 3.23 16.71 -12.88
CA GLY A 175 4.24 17.25 -11.98
C GLY A 175 4.18 16.68 -10.55
N GLN A 176 3.34 15.67 -10.29
CA GLN A 176 3.25 15.01 -8.99
C GLN A 176 4.44 14.08 -8.78
N ILE A 177 5.05 14.14 -7.60
CA ILE A 177 6.17 13.26 -7.25
C ILE A 177 5.59 11.98 -6.66
N ILE A 178 6.02 10.84 -7.17
CA ILE A 178 5.59 9.51 -6.71
C ILE A 178 6.84 8.78 -6.24
N ALA A 179 6.80 8.32 -4.99
CA ALA A 179 7.82 7.47 -4.40
C ALA A 179 7.26 6.07 -4.20
N GLU A 180 7.94 5.07 -4.74
CA GLU A 180 7.54 3.67 -4.64
C GLU A 180 8.44 2.94 -3.64
N TYR A 181 7.82 2.22 -2.72
CA TYR A 181 8.48 1.45 -1.66
C TYR A 181 8.05 0.01 -1.74
N THR A 182 8.97 -0.91 -1.48
CA THR A 182 8.61 -2.30 -1.19
C THR A 182 8.50 -2.47 0.32
N ASN A 183 7.34 -2.92 0.78
CA ASN A 183 7.20 -3.37 2.16
C ASN A 183 7.65 -4.84 2.24
N LEU A 184 8.74 -5.09 2.96
CA LEU A 184 9.34 -6.42 3.08
C LEU A 184 8.55 -7.37 4.00
N ALA A 185 7.64 -6.84 4.83
CA ALA A 185 6.84 -7.64 5.75
C ALA A 185 5.59 -8.25 5.09
N THR A 186 5.06 -7.63 4.03
CA THR A 186 3.83 -8.05 3.35
C THR A 186 4.10 -8.53 1.93
N THR A 187 4.46 -9.82 1.78
CA THR A 187 4.50 -10.58 0.50
C THR A 187 5.13 -9.89 -0.73
N GLY A 188 5.95 -8.86 -0.56
CA GLY A 188 6.55 -8.08 -1.65
C GLY A 188 5.60 -7.10 -2.36
N LEU A 189 4.51 -6.65 -1.74
CA LEU A 189 3.65 -5.62 -2.33
C LEU A 189 4.40 -4.27 -2.34
N ALA A 190 4.44 -3.63 -3.52
CA ALA A 190 4.99 -2.30 -3.69
C ALA A 190 3.98 -1.24 -3.27
N MET A 191 4.20 -0.54 -2.17
CA MET A 191 3.40 0.63 -1.80
C MET A 191 3.83 1.85 -2.63
N LYS A 192 2.88 2.67 -3.06
CA LYS A 192 3.12 3.97 -3.67
C LYS A 192 2.78 5.08 -2.69
N VAL A 193 3.61 6.11 -2.62
CA VAL A 193 3.35 7.32 -1.85
C VAL A 193 3.35 8.51 -2.80
N PHE A 194 2.30 9.31 -2.73
CA PHE A 194 2.06 10.44 -3.60
C PHE A 194 2.43 11.74 -2.87
N LEU A 195 3.42 12.46 -3.38
CA LEU A 195 3.97 13.66 -2.79
C LEU A 195 3.68 14.89 -3.66
N LEU A 196 3.27 15.97 -3.01
CA LEU A 196 3.21 17.31 -3.58
C LEU A 196 4.05 18.26 -2.73
N PRO A 197 4.37 19.48 -3.22
CA PRO A 197 4.94 20.52 -2.37
C PRO A 197 4.03 20.71 -1.14
N GLY A 198 4.57 20.44 0.05
CA GLY A 198 3.85 20.52 1.32
C GLY A 198 3.54 19.19 2.00
N GLY A 199 3.76 18.03 1.36
CA GLY A 199 3.72 16.75 2.07
C GLY A 199 3.16 15.55 1.29
N ILE A 200 2.86 14.50 2.06
CA ILE A 200 2.23 13.26 1.58
C ILE A 200 0.74 13.52 1.37
N THR A 201 0.30 13.37 0.13
CA THR A 201 -1.09 13.66 -0.29
C THR A 201 -1.92 12.41 -0.52
N GLY A 202 -1.26 11.25 -0.62
CA GLY A 202 -1.92 9.98 -0.73
C GLY A 202 -0.97 8.80 -0.60
N ILE A 203 -1.54 7.63 -0.41
CA ILE A 203 -0.84 6.35 -0.29
C ILE A 203 -1.59 5.34 -1.15
N GLY A 204 -0.92 4.41 -1.81
CA GLY A 204 -1.58 3.39 -2.61
C GLY A 204 -0.93 2.03 -2.46
N ALA A 205 -1.75 0.99 -2.60
CA ALA A 205 -1.29 -0.38 -2.76
C ALA A 205 -1.76 -0.90 -4.13
N PRO A 206 -0.94 -1.72 -4.80
CA PRO A 206 -1.30 -2.35 -6.07
C PRO A 206 -2.45 -3.30 -5.84
N CYS A 207 -3.20 -3.53 -6.91
CA CYS A 207 -4.39 -4.36 -6.88
C CYS A 207 -4.24 -5.60 -7.74
N GLY A 208 -4.49 -6.75 -7.11
CA GLY A 208 -4.37 -8.07 -7.72
C GLY A 208 -2.93 -8.42 -8.10
N ASP A 209 -2.80 -9.33 -9.06
CA ASP A 209 -1.52 -9.85 -9.56
C ASP A 209 -0.76 -8.86 -10.45
N GLN A 210 -1.14 -7.58 -10.46
CA GLN A 210 -0.37 -6.46 -11.04
C GLN A 210 0.88 -6.17 -10.18
N GLY A 211 1.48 -7.23 -9.64
CA GLY A 211 2.68 -7.21 -8.84
C GLY A 211 3.82 -6.63 -9.65
N LEU A 212 4.39 -5.56 -9.11
CA LEU A 212 5.76 -5.08 -9.37
C LEU A 212 6.12 -4.75 -10.83
N THR A 213 5.25 -4.89 -11.83
CA THR A 213 5.50 -4.36 -13.17
C THR A 213 5.39 -2.84 -13.11
N MET A 214 6.51 -2.23 -12.76
CA MET A 214 6.74 -0.80 -12.80
C MET A 214 6.79 -0.34 -14.24
N VAL A 215 5.61 -0.20 -14.83
CA VAL A 215 5.43 0.56 -16.05
C VAL A 215 5.27 2.00 -15.59
N LEU A 216 6.33 2.80 -15.82
CA LEU A 216 6.20 4.24 -15.67
C LEU A 216 5.04 4.72 -16.55
N PRO A 217 4.16 5.58 -16.03
CA PRO A 217 3.15 6.20 -16.89
C PRO A 217 3.86 6.99 -18.00
N PRO A 218 3.28 7.06 -19.21
CA PRO A 218 3.85 7.85 -20.31
C PRO A 218 4.16 9.28 -19.86
N GLY A 219 5.39 9.74 -20.11
CA GLY A 219 5.84 11.08 -19.74
C GLY A 219 6.37 11.22 -18.30
N ALA A 220 6.38 10.15 -17.51
CA ALA A 220 7.03 10.19 -16.20
C ALA A 220 8.56 10.25 -16.31
N VAL A 221 9.18 10.99 -15.40
CA VAL A 221 10.62 11.22 -15.33
C VAL A 221 11.17 10.66 -14.03
N TRP A 222 12.14 9.74 -14.10
CA TRP A 222 12.87 9.26 -12.93
C TRP A 222 13.63 10.41 -12.26
N LEU A 223 13.38 10.63 -10.97
CA LEU A 223 14.11 11.56 -10.12
C LEU A 223 15.19 10.84 -9.32
N VAL A 224 14.88 9.63 -8.84
CA VAL A 224 15.82 8.71 -8.20
C VAL A 224 15.61 7.35 -8.85
N GLY A 225 16.61 6.90 -9.60
CA GLY A 225 16.58 5.61 -10.27
C GLY A 225 16.52 4.48 -9.25
N GLY A 226 15.67 3.49 -9.52
CA GLY A 226 15.63 2.28 -8.72
C GLY A 226 16.87 1.42 -8.88
N PRO A 227 17.02 0.35 -8.05
CA PRO A 227 18.16 -0.54 -8.15
C PRO A 227 18.30 -0.97 -9.60
N GLY A 228 19.44 -0.62 -10.20
CA GLY A 228 19.71 -0.97 -11.59
C GLY A 228 19.44 -2.45 -11.80
N LYS A 229 18.70 -2.77 -12.87
CA LYS A 229 18.49 -4.16 -13.27
C LYS A 229 19.81 -4.90 -13.42
#